data_AF-A0A495ZFT8-F1
#
_entry.id   AF-A0A495ZFT8-F1
#
_cell.length_a   1.000
_cell.length_b   1.000
_cell.length_c   1.000
_cell.angle_alpha   90.00
_cell.angle_beta   90.00
_cell.angle_gamma   90.00
#
_symmetry.space_group_name_H-M   'P 1'
#
loop_
_entity.id
_entity.type
_entity.pdbx_description
1 polymer ?
#
loop_
_entity_poly.entity_id
_entity_poly.type
_entity_poly.pdbx_seq_one_letter_code
_entity_poly.pdbx_strand_id
1 'polypeptide(L)'
;MEIAHSVNGIPIRLTDERWQHIVSNKPYMQSYYDQILDTVENPTWILRGHGNTLVAVQSIKRLNHLHVVYREINRNDGFVITAFLARKVNRGTIIWRARN
;
A
#
# COMPACT_ATOMS: atom_id res chain seq x y z
N MET A 1 -8.21 -14.34 0.50
CA MET A 1 -8.20 -13.05 1.23
C MET A 1 -7.17 -13.11 2.35
N GLU A 2 -6.22 -12.17 2.33
CA GLU A 2 -5.18 -11.98 3.34
C GLU A 2 -5.35 -10.63 4.06
N ILE A 3 -4.77 -10.50 5.25
CA ILE A 3 -4.84 -9.28 6.08
C ILE A 3 -3.42 -8.87 6.50
N ALA A 4 -3.09 -7.60 6.27
CA ALA A 4 -1.90 -6.93 6.78
C ALA A 4 -2.31 -5.88 7.82
N HIS A 5 -1.47 -5.56 8.79
CA HIS A 5 -1.74 -4.49 9.76
C HIS A 5 -1.02 -3.19 9.38
N SER A 6 -1.75 -2.08 9.29
CA SER A 6 -1.14 -0.79 8.99
C SER A 6 -0.23 -0.30 10.13
N VAL A 7 0.55 0.76 9.89
CA VAL A 7 1.35 1.43 10.93
C VAL A 7 0.51 1.97 12.11
N ASN A 8 -0.80 2.10 11.93
CA ASN A 8 -1.75 2.48 12.99
C ASN A 8 -2.34 1.27 13.73
N GLY A 9 -1.89 0.05 13.41
CA GLY A 9 -2.42 -1.21 13.95
C GLY A 9 -3.78 -1.61 13.39
N ILE A 10 -4.24 -0.99 12.30
CA ILE A 10 -5.56 -1.26 11.73
C ILE A 10 -5.44 -2.39 10.71
N PRO A 11 -6.29 -3.44 10.77
CA PRO A 11 -6.27 -4.52 9.79
C PRO A 11 -6.72 -4.02 8.41
N ILE A 12 -5.91 -4.28 7.40
CA ILE A 12 -6.11 -3.92 6.00
C ILE A 12 -6.23 -5.20 5.18
N ARG A 13 -7.42 -5.48 4.66
CA ARG A 13 -7.66 -6.66 3.84
C ARG A 13 -7.28 -6.44 2.38
N LEU A 14 -6.65 -7.45 1.80
CA LEU A 14 -6.52 -7.62 0.35
C LEU A 14 -7.47 -8.74 -0.08
N THR A 15 -8.64 -8.35 -0.60
CA THR A 15 -9.62 -9.32 -1.12
C THR A 15 -9.22 -9.85 -2.49
N ASP A 16 -9.70 -11.05 -2.82
CA ASP A 16 -9.43 -11.66 -4.12
C ASP A 16 -9.99 -10.80 -5.25
N GLU A 17 -11.17 -10.18 -5.07
CA GLU A 17 -11.74 -9.21 -6.02
C GLU A 17 -10.80 -8.02 -6.26
N ARG A 18 -10.25 -7.43 -5.19
CA ARG A 18 -9.34 -6.28 -5.30
C ARG A 18 -8.01 -6.69 -5.92
N TRP A 19 -7.50 -7.87 -5.56
CA TRP A 19 -6.32 -8.43 -6.19
C TRP A 19 -6.52 -8.62 -7.70
N GLN A 20 -7.61 -9.27 -8.11
CA GLN A 20 -7.97 -9.47 -9.52
C GLN A 20 -8.11 -8.14 -10.26
N HIS A 21 -8.73 -7.13 -9.63
CA HIS A 21 -8.81 -5.79 -10.20
C HIS A 21 -7.42 -5.16 -10.43
N ILE A 22 -6.49 -5.31 -9.48
CA ILE A 22 -5.13 -4.78 -9.61
C ILE A 22 -4.40 -5.46 -10.77
N VAL A 23 -4.36 -6.80 -10.81
CA VAL A 23 -3.58 -7.52 -11.83
C VAL A 23 -4.22 -7.46 -13.22
N SER A 24 -5.55 -7.41 -13.32
CA SER A 24 -6.23 -7.24 -14.62
C SER A 24 -5.89 -5.90 -15.26
N ASN A 25 -5.75 -4.83 -14.46
CA ASN A 25 -5.36 -3.51 -14.95
C ASN A 25 -3.84 -3.33 -15.07
N LYS A 26 -3.05 -4.11 -14.31
CA LYS A 26 -1.59 -4.00 -14.21
C LYS A 26 -0.97 -5.40 -14.12
N PRO A 27 -0.85 -6.15 -15.24
CA PRO A 27 -0.39 -7.54 -15.22
C PRO A 27 0.97 -7.75 -14.55
N TYR A 28 1.87 -6.76 -14.63
CA TYR A 28 3.18 -6.79 -13.96
C TYR A 28 3.09 -6.92 -12.42
N MET A 29 1.94 -6.60 -11.83
CA MET A 29 1.72 -6.69 -10.38
C MET A 29 1.57 -8.13 -9.86
N GLN A 30 1.38 -9.12 -10.74
CA GLN A 30 1.21 -10.53 -10.34
C GLN A 30 2.33 -11.07 -9.43
N SER A 31 3.55 -10.53 -9.58
CA SER A 31 4.72 -10.92 -8.78
C SER A 31 4.89 -10.16 -7.46
N TYR A 32 3.93 -9.31 -7.08
CA TYR A 32 4.03 -8.41 -5.92
C TYR A 32 2.95 -8.64 -4.87
N TYR A 33 2.25 -9.78 -4.87
CA TYR A 33 1.17 -10.04 -3.91
C TYR A 33 1.65 -9.89 -2.46
N ASP A 34 2.71 -10.63 -2.11
CA ASP A 34 3.28 -10.60 -0.76
C ASP A 34 3.88 -9.24 -0.42
N GLN A 35 4.56 -8.59 -1.39
CA GLN A 35 5.11 -7.25 -1.19
C GLN A 35 4.03 -6.18 -0.98
N ILE A 36 2.80 -6.36 -1.49
CA ILE A 36 1.70 -5.43 -1.17
C ILE A 36 1.36 -5.51 0.31
N LEU A 37 1.23 -6.72 0.85
CA LEU A 37 0.93 -6.94 2.26
C LEU A 37 2.07 -6.42 3.13
N ASP A 38 3.31 -6.81 2.82
CA ASP A 38 4.51 -6.35 3.53
C ASP A 38 4.68 -4.82 3.43
N THR A 39 4.33 -4.19 2.31
CA THR A 39 4.38 -2.72 2.20
C THR A 39 3.38 -2.04 3.14
N VAL A 40 2.23 -2.65 3.41
CA VAL A 40 1.26 -2.10 4.37
C VAL A 40 1.79 -2.19 5.80
N GLU A 41 2.44 -3.30 6.16
CA GLU A 41 2.97 -3.53 7.51
C GLU A 41 4.28 -2.79 7.76
N ASN A 42 5.18 -2.85 6.79
CA ASN A 42 6.55 -2.37 6.84
C ASN A 42 6.87 -1.32 5.75
N PRO A 43 6.10 -0.22 5.65
CA PRO A 43 6.38 0.82 4.67
C PRO A 43 7.64 1.61 5.04
N THR A 44 8.33 2.13 4.02
CA THR A 44 9.35 3.16 4.22
C THR A 44 8.70 4.50 4.57
N TRP A 45 7.58 4.82 3.91
CA TRP A 45 6.82 6.06 4.11
C TRP A 45 5.32 5.81 4.03
N ILE A 46 4.54 6.61 4.76
CA ILE A 46 3.11 6.80 4.50
C ILE A 46 2.91 8.19 3.93
N LEU A 47 2.23 8.25 2.77
CA LEU A 47 1.77 9.48 2.16
C LEU A 47 0.27 9.69 2.45
N ARG A 48 -0.13 10.96 2.55
CA ARG A 48 -1.53 11.36 2.46
C ARG A 48 -2.00 11.23 1.01
N GLY A 49 -2.99 10.40 0.76
CA GLY A 49 -3.68 10.29 -0.52
C GLY A 49 -4.92 11.20 -0.60
N HIS A 50 -5.70 11.04 -1.68
CA HIS A 50 -6.97 11.76 -1.87
C HIS A 50 -8.13 11.04 -1.18
N GLY A 51 -9.13 11.79 -0.72
CA GLY A 51 -10.37 11.21 -0.16
C GLY A 51 -10.13 10.28 1.03
N ASN A 52 -9.38 10.73 2.05
CA ASN A 52 -9.06 9.96 3.25
C ASN A 52 -8.39 8.60 2.97
N THR A 53 -7.56 8.53 1.95
CA THR A 53 -6.71 7.37 1.67
C THR A 53 -5.31 7.59 2.20
N LEU A 54 -4.65 6.48 2.50
CA LEU A 54 -3.23 6.42 2.82
C LEU A 54 -2.52 5.71 1.68
N VAL A 55 -1.27 6.09 1.45
CA VAL A 55 -0.40 5.39 0.49
C VAL A 55 0.83 4.91 1.22
N ALA A 56 0.90 3.61 1.46
CA ALA A 56 2.10 2.96 1.93
C ALA A 56 3.10 2.84 0.78
N VAL A 57 4.34 3.25 1.03
CA VAL A 57 5.40 3.25 0.02
C VAL A 57 6.59 2.46 0.53
N GLN A 58 6.96 1.44 -0.21
CA GLN A 58 8.16 0.64 0.04
C GLN A 58 9.13 0.75 -1.14
N SER A 59 10.42 0.91 -0.82
CA SER A 59 11.48 0.95 -1.84
C SER A 59 11.91 -0.47 -2.19
N ILE A 60 11.60 -0.95 -3.39
CA ILE A 60 11.90 -2.34 -3.82
C ILE A 60 13.23 -2.42 -4.56
N LYS A 61 13.55 -1.41 -5.39
CA LYS A 61 14.83 -1.28 -6.10
C LYS A 61 15.24 0.18 -6.10
N ARG A 62 16.50 0.45 -6.46
CA ARG A 62 17.14 1.78 -6.40
C ARG A 62 16.33 2.94 -7.00
N LEU A 63 15.38 2.67 -7.90
CA LEU A 63 14.53 3.67 -8.57
C LEU A 63 13.04 3.32 -8.63
N ASN A 64 12.60 2.19 -8.05
CA ASN A 64 11.20 1.76 -8.12
C ASN A 64 10.64 1.59 -6.72
N HIS A 65 9.55 2.31 -6.45
CA HIS A 65 8.81 2.24 -5.21
C HIS A 65 7.44 1.61 -5.45
N LEU A 66 7.10 0.62 -4.63
CA LEU A 66 5.76 0.08 -4.59
C LEU A 66 4.89 1.00 -3.76
N HIS A 67 3.82 1.48 -4.38
CA HIS A 67 2.79 2.28 -3.76
C HIS A 67 1.56 1.39 -3.57
N VAL A 68 1.12 1.26 -2.32
CA VAL A 68 -0.12 0.56 -1.96
C VAL A 68 -1.08 1.60 -1.41
N VAL A 69 -2.17 1.83 -2.12
CA VAL A 69 -3.22 2.76 -1.73
C VAL A 69 -4.27 1.98 -0.95
N TYR A 70 -4.55 2.39 0.27
CA TYR A 70 -5.52 1.74 1.15
C TYR A 70 -6.31 2.77 1.94
N ARG A 71 -7.42 2.32 2.53
CA ARG A 71 -8.22 3.12 3.46
C ARG A 71 -8.39 2.35 4.76
N GLU A 72 -8.21 3.07 5.86
CA GLU A 72 -8.64 2.63 7.19
C GLU A 72 -10.08 3.13 7.38
N ILE A 73 -11.04 2.21 7.49
CA ILE A 73 -12.46 2.55 7.68
C ILE A 73 -12.71 2.86 9.16
N ASN A 74 -12.22 1.99 10.04
CA ASN A 74 -12.29 2.13 11.49
C ASN A 74 -11.14 1.34 12.13
N ARG A 75 -11.11 1.23 13.46
CA ARG A 75 -10.02 0.55 14.19
C ARG A 75 -9.84 -0.94 13.84
N ASN A 76 -10.87 -1.58 13.28
CA ASN A 76 -10.93 -3.02 13.04
C ASN A 76 -11.18 -3.37 11.57
N ASP A 77 -11.21 -2.40 10.65
CA ASP A 77 -11.41 -2.67 9.22
C ASP A 77 -10.78 -1.59 8.34
N GLY A 78 -10.26 -2.06 7.21
CA GLY A 78 -9.64 -1.28 6.17
C GLY A 78 -9.36 -2.19 4.99
N PHE A 79 -9.10 -1.61 3.82
CA PHE A 79 -8.91 -2.40 2.60
C PHE A 79 -7.97 -1.74 1.61
N VAL A 80 -7.29 -2.57 0.83
CA VAL A 80 -6.48 -2.13 -0.31
C VAL A 80 -7.41 -1.70 -1.45
N ILE A 81 -7.18 -0.49 -1.97
CA ILE A 81 -7.91 0.07 -3.11
C ILE A 81 -7.18 -0.31 -4.41
N THR A 82 -5.87 -0.05 -4.47
CA THR A 82 -5.02 -0.35 -5.63
C THR A 82 -3.54 -0.39 -5.23
N ALA A 83 -2.68 -0.92 -6.10
CA ALA A 83 -1.24 -0.89 -5.94
C ALA A 83 -0.54 -0.73 -7.30
N PHE A 84 0.63 -0.09 -7.31
CA PHE A 84 1.42 0.13 -8.52
C PHE A 84 2.88 0.50 -8.21
N LEU A 85 3.75 0.34 -9.19
CA LEU A 85 5.13 0.81 -9.13
C LEU A 85 5.23 2.24 -9.66
N ALA A 86 5.96 3.10 -8.96
CA ALA A 86 6.31 4.42 -9.44
C ALA A 86 7.74 4.81 -9.04
N ARG A 87 8.37 5.65 -9.88
CA ARG A 87 9.74 6.13 -9.64
C ARG A 87 9.80 7.34 -8.71
N LYS A 88 8.72 8.13 -8.68
CA LYS A 88 8.64 9.36 -7.90
C LYS A 88 7.79 9.13 -6.67
N VAL A 89 8.28 9.64 -5.55
CA VAL A 89 7.52 9.75 -4.30
C VAL A 89 7.25 11.22 -4.06
N ASN A 90 5.98 11.59 -3.87
CA ASN A 90 5.64 12.97 -3.54
C ASN A 90 6.03 13.26 -2.08
N ARG A 91 7.23 13.82 -1.88
CA ARG A 91 7.76 14.04 -0.54
C ARG A 91 6.96 15.04 0.30
N GLY A 92 6.22 15.94 -0.34
CA GLY A 92 5.40 16.95 0.33
C GLY A 92 4.14 16.37 0.98
N THR A 93 3.71 15.16 0.60
CA THR A 93 2.55 14.49 1.18
C THR A 93 2.92 13.41 2.21
N ILE A 94 4.20 13.26 2.54
CA ILE A 94 4.66 12.32 3.57
C ILE A 94 4.11 12.78 4.93
N ILE A 95 3.38 11.88 5.60
CA ILE A 95 2.83 12.10 6.95
C ILE A 95 3.46 11.20 8.00
N TRP A 96 4.15 10.14 7.58
CA TRP A 96 4.88 9.25 8.47
C TRP A 96 6.10 8.65 7.75
N ARG A 97 7.15 8.36 8.52
CA ARG A 97 8.38 7.72 8.04
C ARG A 97 8.80 6.64 9.03
N ALA A 98 9.26 5.51 8.52
CA ALA A 98 9.91 4.52 9.36
C ALA A 98 11.13 5.16 10.05
N ARG A 99 11.29 4.88 11.35
CA ARG A 99 12.53 5.20 12.06
C ARG A 99 13.53 4.11 11.72
N ASN A 100 14.68 4.51 11.16
CA ASN A 100 15.84 3.63 11.04
C ASN A 100 16.47 3.40 12.42
#